data_AF-A0A5M6CFU0-F1
#
_entry.id   AF-A0A5M6CFU0-F1
#
_cell.length_a   1.000
_cell.length_b   1.000
_cell.length_c   1.000
_cell.angle_alpha   90.00
_cell.angle_beta   90.00
_cell.angle_gamma   90.00
#
_symmetry.space_group_name_H-M   'P 1'
#
loop_
_entity.id
_entity.type
_entity.pdbx_description
1 polymer ?
#
loop_
_entity_poly.entity_id
_entity_poly.type
_entity_poly.pdbx_seq_one_letter_code
_entity_poly.pdbx_strand_id
1 'polypeptide(L)'
;MKPEDTYDFTLKMFTQKAQFEQWLRIFFYLDNRLNSEFDSVYESSYYIKLYELLTAGLDYANDALNVLHNINNKKLEKWYETLVAGLVALKDEISETELEFIRYKRHNACHIFQDSYEIKINKKDLIERTNRFNLKQQFHQLLDKHETEDNFYKYLFSKLHPISEKIYKDLQTINAL
;
A
#
# COMPACT_ATOMS: atom_id res chain seq x y z
N MET A 1 -24.15 -7.23 -23.70
CA MET A 1 -23.02 -7.88 -23.01
C MET A 1 -23.26 -9.37 -23.07
N LYS A 2 -22.29 -10.18 -23.54
CA LYS A 2 -22.52 -11.63 -23.64
C LYS A 2 -22.54 -12.23 -22.22
N PRO A 3 -23.24 -13.35 -21.99
CA PRO A 3 -23.28 -13.99 -20.66
C PRO A 3 -21.89 -14.34 -20.10
N GLU A 4 -20.96 -14.72 -20.99
CA GLU A 4 -19.56 -15.02 -20.67
C GLU A 4 -18.82 -13.78 -20.13
N ASP A 5 -19.03 -12.61 -20.73
CA ASP A 5 -18.44 -11.34 -20.30
C ASP A 5 -18.90 -10.94 -18.87
N THR A 6 -20.14 -11.29 -18.51
CA THR A 6 -20.73 -10.99 -17.19
C THR A 6 -20.16 -11.89 -16.10
N TYR A 7 -19.88 -13.16 -16.41
CA TYR A 7 -19.29 -14.11 -15.47
C TYR A 7 -17.85 -13.75 -15.15
N ASP A 8 -17.02 -13.47 -16.17
CA ASP A 8 -15.62 -13.08 -15.99
C ASP A 8 -15.50 -11.74 -15.24
N PHE A 9 -16.39 -10.79 -15.54
CA PHE A 9 -16.46 -9.53 -14.80
C PHE A 9 -16.80 -9.75 -13.32
N THR A 10 -17.75 -10.62 -13.03
CA THR A 10 -18.17 -10.94 -11.65
C THR A 10 -17.03 -11.62 -10.88
N LEU A 11 -16.35 -12.60 -11.48
CA LEU A 11 -15.19 -13.27 -10.88
C LEU A 11 -14.06 -12.29 -10.58
N LYS A 12 -13.78 -11.37 -11.51
CA LYS A 12 -12.78 -10.32 -11.32
C LYS A 12 -13.12 -9.45 -10.12
N MET A 13 -14.36 -8.98 -10.00
CA MET A 13 -14.82 -8.18 -8.87
C MET A 13 -14.67 -8.91 -7.53
N PHE A 14 -15.07 -10.19 -7.46
CA PHE A 14 -14.89 -11.00 -6.25
C PHE A 14 -13.42 -11.19 -5.88
N THR A 15 -12.57 -11.44 -6.88
CA THR A 15 -11.13 -11.63 -6.66
C THR A 15 -10.48 -10.36 -6.14
N GLN A 16 -10.79 -9.21 -6.75
CA GLN A 16 -10.28 -7.90 -6.32
C GLN A 16 -10.71 -7.57 -4.90
N LYS A 17 -11.97 -7.81 -4.55
CA LYS A 17 -12.47 -7.65 -3.19
C LYS A 17 -11.70 -8.52 -2.20
N ALA A 18 -11.57 -9.81 -2.47
CA ALA A 18 -10.88 -10.75 -1.58
C ALA A 18 -9.40 -10.37 -1.39
N GLN A 19 -8.74 -9.96 -2.48
CA GLN A 19 -7.36 -9.50 -2.46
C GLN A 19 -7.19 -8.23 -1.61
N PHE A 20 -8.08 -7.24 -1.79
CA PHE A 20 -8.07 -6.02 -1.00
C PHE A 20 -8.29 -6.28 0.49
N GLU A 21 -9.28 -7.10 0.85
CA GLU A 21 -9.54 -7.49 2.24
C GLU A 21 -8.34 -8.23 2.85
N GLN A 22 -7.68 -9.08 2.07
CA GLN A 22 -6.47 -9.76 2.52
C GLN A 22 -5.31 -8.78 2.75
N TRP A 23 -5.14 -7.79 1.87
CA TRP A 23 -4.12 -6.76 2.05
C TRP A 23 -4.32 -5.97 3.33
N LEU A 24 -5.55 -5.54 3.61
CA LEU A 24 -5.89 -4.84 4.85
C LEU A 24 -5.61 -5.68 6.09
N ARG A 25 -6.04 -6.96 6.09
CA ARG A 25 -5.81 -7.87 7.22
C ARG A 25 -4.32 -8.06 7.49
N ILE A 26 -3.53 -8.29 6.44
CA ILE A 26 -2.08 -8.48 6.57
C ILE A 26 -1.44 -7.18 7.06
N PHE A 27 -1.83 -6.03 6.53
CA PHE A 27 -1.32 -4.73 6.96
C PHE A 27 -1.52 -4.50 8.45
N PHE A 28 -2.76 -4.61 8.96
CA PHE A 28 -3.04 -4.41 10.39
C PHE A 28 -2.37 -5.46 11.28
N TYR A 29 -2.27 -6.70 10.81
CA TYR A 29 -1.53 -7.74 11.53
C TYR A 29 -0.05 -7.36 11.66
N LEU A 30 0.60 -7.01 10.55
CA LEU A 30 2.02 -6.65 10.53
C LEU A 30 2.29 -5.39 11.35
N ASP A 31 1.40 -4.39 11.27
CA ASP A 31 1.47 -3.17 12.07
C ASP A 31 1.52 -3.48 13.58
N ASN A 32 0.61 -4.34 14.05
CA ASN A 32 0.58 -4.76 15.43
C ASN A 32 1.83 -5.57 15.85
N ARG A 33 2.31 -6.44 14.96
CA ARG A 33 3.51 -7.26 15.21
C ARG A 33 4.75 -6.38 15.33
N LEU A 34 4.95 -5.45 14.40
CA LEU A 34 6.08 -4.51 14.41
C LEU A 34 6.09 -3.57 15.61
N ASN A 35 4.92 -3.17 16.10
CA ASN A 35 4.83 -2.38 17.33
C ASN A 35 5.25 -3.19 18.57
N SER A 36 5.02 -4.51 18.57
CA SER A 36 5.41 -5.38 19.68
C SER A 36 6.89 -5.74 19.62
N GLU A 37 7.38 -6.08 18.43
CA GLU A 37 8.75 -6.46 18.16
C GLU A 37 9.11 -6.08 16.72
N PHE A 38 10.12 -5.22 16.57
CA PHE A 38 10.55 -4.76 15.25
C PHE A 38 11.42 -5.84 14.58
N ASP A 39 10.78 -6.63 13.73
CA ASP A 39 11.39 -7.72 12.95
C ASP A 39 11.52 -7.33 11.46
N SER A 40 12.68 -7.60 10.86
CA SER A 40 12.99 -7.18 9.49
C SER A 40 12.18 -7.88 8.41
N VAL A 41 11.73 -9.12 8.65
CA VAL A 41 10.86 -9.87 7.72
C VAL A 41 9.46 -9.27 7.72
N TYR A 42 8.94 -8.96 8.92
CA TYR A 42 7.66 -8.27 9.07
C TYR A 42 7.70 -6.86 8.51
N GLU A 43 8.81 -6.15 8.69
CA GLU A 43 9.03 -4.80 8.18
C GLU A 43 8.96 -4.77 6.64
N SER A 44 9.71 -5.63 5.97
CA SER A 44 9.69 -5.73 4.50
C SER A 44 8.28 -6.03 3.98
N SER A 45 7.57 -6.96 4.61
CA SER A 45 6.20 -7.32 4.24
C SER A 45 5.21 -6.18 4.51
N TYR A 46 5.42 -5.42 5.58
CA TYR A 46 4.57 -4.30 5.98
C TYR A 46 4.62 -3.20 4.94
N TYR A 47 5.81 -2.77 4.54
CA TYR A 47 5.97 -1.69 3.56
C TYR A 47 5.49 -2.08 2.16
N ILE A 48 5.59 -3.36 1.78
CA ILE A 48 4.96 -3.86 0.55
C ILE A 48 3.43 -3.70 0.61
N LYS A 49 2.81 -4.12 1.72
CA LYS A 49 1.36 -4.05 1.88
C LYS A 49 0.85 -2.62 2.02
N LEU A 50 1.59 -1.78 2.73
CA LEU A 50 1.34 -0.35 2.80
C LEU A 50 1.34 0.26 1.38
N TYR A 51 2.37 0.01 0.58
CA TYR A 51 2.43 0.52 -0.79
C TYR A 51 1.23 0.05 -1.64
N GLU A 52 0.89 -1.24 -1.57
CA GLU A 52 -0.27 -1.79 -2.29
C GLU A 52 -1.58 -1.13 -1.87
N LEU A 53 -1.77 -0.87 -0.58
CA LEU A 53 -2.95 -0.19 -0.04
C LEU A 53 -3.01 1.29 -0.42
N LEU A 54 -1.90 2.03 -0.35
CA LEU A 54 -1.86 3.46 -0.66
C LEU A 54 -1.90 3.78 -2.17
N THR A 55 -1.77 2.76 -3.01
CA THR A 55 -1.88 2.86 -4.46
C THR A 55 -3.17 2.19 -4.93
N ALA A 56 -3.08 0.97 -5.46
CA ALA A 56 -4.23 0.26 -6.04
C ALA A 56 -5.36 0.01 -5.02
N GLY A 57 -5.05 -0.19 -3.74
CA GLY A 57 -6.04 -0.39 -2.70
C GLY A 57 -6.89 0.86 -2.44
N LEU A 58 -6.28 2.05 -2.45
CA LEU A 58 -6.97 3.31 -2.24
C LEU A 58 -7.90 3.63 -3.42
N ASP A 59 -7.44 3.38 -4.65
CA ASP A 59 -8.28 3.51 -5.85
C ASP A 59 -9.50 2.59 -5.74
N TYR A 60 -9.29 1.32 -5.40
CA TYR A 60 -10.37 0.36 -5.18
C TYR A 60 -11.33 0.81 -4.06
N ALA A 61 -10.81 1.32 -2.94
CA ALA A 61 -11.62 1.77 -1.81
C ALA A 61 -12.50 2.98 -2.17
N ASN A 62 -11.96 3.92 -2.96
CA ASN A 62 -12.71 5.06 -3.49
C ASN A 62 -13.82 4.61 -4.44
N ASP A 63 -13.53 3.68 -5.35
CA ASP A 63 -14.54 3.13 -6.27
C ASP A 63 -15.67 2.42 -5.51
N ALA A 64 -15.31 1.62 -4.49
CA ALA A 64 -16.27 0.96 -3.63
C ALA A 64 -17.15 1.97 -2.86
N LEU A 65 -16.55 3.03 -2.31
CA LEU A 65 -17.27 4.09 -1.62
C LEU A 65 -18.25 4.82 -2.56
N ASN A 66 -17.82 5.15 -3.78
CA ASN A 66 -18.67 5.79 -4.79
C ASN A 66 -19.89 4.95 -5.15
N VAL A 67 -19.73 3.62 -5.23
CA VAL A 67 -20.85 2.70 -5.44
C VAL A 67 -21.77 2.69 -4.21
N LEU A 68 -21.23 2.70 -3.00
CA LEU A 68 -21.99 2.65 -1.75
C LEU A 68 -22.84 3.90 -1.49
N HIS A 69 -22.42 5.09 -1.95
CA HIS A 69 -23.26 6.30 -1.88
C HIS A 69 -24.63 6.13 -2.55
N ASN A 70 -24.75 5.20 -3.50
CA ASN A 70 -25.98 4.93 -4.24
C ASN A 70 -26.76 3.71 -3.70
N ILE A 71 -26.31 3.11 -2.61
CA ILE A 71 -26.88 1.88 -2.02
C ILE A 71 -27.35 2.17 -0.59
N ASN A 72 -28.46 1.55 -0.17
CA ASN A 72 -28.97 1.67 1.19
C ASN A 72 -28.19 0.79 2.19
N ASN A 73 -26.89 1.05 2.37
CA ASN A 73 -26.05 0.37 3.38
C ASN A 73 -25.16 1.37 4.11
N LYS A 74 -25.77 2.13 5.02
CA LYS A 74 -25.11 3.21 5.78
C LYS A 74 -23.95 2.73 6.65
N LYS A 75 -24.00 1.50 7.17
CA LYS A 75 -22.91 0.93 7.96
C LYS A 75 -21.66 0.70 7.10
N LEU A 76 -21.84 0.08 5.94
CA LEU A 76 -20.72 -0.22 5.04
C LEU A 76 -20.16 1.04 4.36
N GLU A 77 -21.03 1.98 4.02
CA GLU A 77 -20.64 3.33 3.54
C GLU A 77 -19.73 4.01 4.56
N LYS A 78 -20.17 4.14 5.82
CA LYS A 78 -19.37 4.72 6.91
C LYS A 78 -18.03 3.99 7.13
N TRP A 79 -18.04 2.67 6.98
CA TRP A 79 -16.82 1.86 7.08
C TRP A 79 -15.81 2.23 5.99
N TYR A 80 -16.25 2.36 4.74
CA TYR A 80 -15.38 2.76 3.63
C TYR A 80 -14.97 4.23 3.71
N GLU A 81 -15.84 5.14 4.15
CA GLU A 81 -15.46 6.55 4.41
C GLU A 81 -14.31 6.63 5.41
N THR A 82 -14.44 5.89 6.52
CA THR A 82 -13.42 5.84 7.58
C THR A 82 -12.10 5.25 7.07
N LEU A 83 -12.18 4.17 6.27
CA LEU A 83 -11.01 3.55 5.69
C LEU A 83 -10.31 4.47 4.69
N VAL A 84 -11.05 5.08 3.75
CA VAL A 84 -10.50 5.98 2.74
C VAL A 84 -9.82 7.17 3.41
N ALA A 85 -10.49 7.83 4.36
CA ALA A 85 -9.90 8.94 5.10
C ALA A 85 -8.61 8.52 5.85
N GLY A 86 -8.61 7.32 6.43
CA GLY A 86 -7.44 6.75 7.07
C GLY A 86 -6.26 6.50 6.12
N LEU A 87 -6.53 5.88 4.97
CA LEU A 87 -5.50 5.61 3.95
C LEU A 87 -4.95 6.91 3.36
N VAL A 88 -5.78 7.93 3.17
CA VAL A 88 -5.32 9.27 2.77
C VAL A 88 -4.42 9.87 3.84
N ALA A 89 -4.80 9.81 5.12
CA ALA A 89 -3.96 10.32 6.20
C ALA A 89 -2.61 9.60 6.30
N LEU A 90 -2.57 8.28 6.11
CA LEU A 90 -1.31 7.53 6.02
C LEU A 90 -0.46 8.00 4.84
N LYS A 91 -1.07 8.23 3.67
CA LYS A 91 -0.37 8.69 2.47
C LYS A 91 0.21 10.09 2.64
N ASP A 92 -0.53 10.99 3.29
CA ASP A 92 -0.11 12.38 3.52
C ASP A 92 1.09 12.50 4.48
N GLU A 93 1.31 11.48 5.32
CA GLU A 93 2.51 11.40 6.17
C GLU A 93 3.77 10.93 5.45
N ILE A 94 3.66 10.48 4.20
CA ILE A 94 4.78 9.93 3.42
C ILE A 94 5.10 10.90 2.29
N SER A 95 6.33 11.42 2.29
CA SER A 95 6.80 12.23 1.17
C SER A 95 6.93 11.39 -0.11
N GLU A 96 6.89 12.06 -1.26
CA GLU A 96 7.02 11.38 -2.55
C GLU A 96 8.33 10.56 -2.67
N THR A 97 9.43 11.07 -2.12
CA THR A 97 10.71 10.36 -2.08
C THR A 97 10.67 9.11 -1.20
N GLU A 98 10.02 9.17 -0.03
CA GLU A 98 9.86 8.01 0.85
C GLU A 98 8.97 6.94 0.21
N LEU A 99 7.89 7.36 -0.46
CA LEU A 99 6.99 6.46 -1.18
C LEU A 99 7.70 5.77 -2.36
N GLU A 100 8.50 6.50 -3.12
CA GLU A 100 9.27 5.95 -4.24
C GLU A 100 10.40 5.03 -3.75
N PHE A 101 11.00 5.31 -2.58
CA PHE A 101 11.95 4.40 -1.95
C PHE A 101 11.29 3.08 -1.53
N ILE A 102 10.10 3.13 -0.91
CA ILE A 102 9.31 1.92 -0.60
C ILE A 102 8.99 1.13 -1.87
N ARG A 103 8.57 1.83 -2.94
CA ARG A 103 8.27 1.21 -4.24
C ARG A 103 9.48 0.48 -4.82
N TYR A 104 10.64 1.12 -4.79
CA TYR A 104 11.90 0.55 -5.26
C TYR A 104 12.22 -0.75 -4.50
N LYS A 105 12.09 -0.74 -3.17
CA LYS A 105 12.35 -1.91 -2.32
C LYS A 105 11.36 -3.05 -2.55
N ARG A 106 10.06 -2.74 -2.69
CA ARG A 106 9.04 -3.71 -3.13
C ARG A 106 9.45 -4.36 -4.45
N HIS A 107 9.88 -3.59 -5.44
CA HIS A 107 10.29 -4.12 -6.74
C HIS A 107 11.46 -5.09 -6.57
N ASN A 108 12.50 -4.72 -5.81
CA ASN A 108 13.62 -5.60 -5.54
C ASN A 108 13.22 -6.89 -4.81
N ALA A 109 12.30 -6.81 -3.84
CA ALA A 109 11.81 -7.98 -3.10
C ALA A 109 10.96 -8.93 -3.96
N CYS A 110 10.19 -8.41 -4.91
CA CYS A 110 9.35 -9.21 -5.80
C CYS A 110 10.10 -9.77 -7.03
N HIS A 111 11.23 -9.17 -7.42
CA HIS A 111 11.93 -9.48 -8.67
C HIS A 111 13.31 -10.14 -8.50
N ILE A 112 13.61 -10.72 -7.33
CA ILE A 112 14.89 -11.37 -7.01
C ILE A 112 15.35 -12.41 -8.06
N PHE A 113 14.42 -13.00 -8.84
CA PHE A 113 14.72 -14.00 -9.88
C PHE A 113 14.16 -13.65 -11.28
N GLN A 114 13.87 -12.38 -11.57
CA GLN A 114 13.35 -11.97 -12.89
C GLN A 114 14.37 -11.15 -13.70
N ASP A 115 15.47 -11.78 -14.13
CA ASP A 115 16.41 -11.25 -15.14
C ASP A 115 15.72 -10.84 -16.47
N SER A 116 14.47 -11.27 -16.69
CA SER A 116 13.71 -10.97 -17.90
C SER A 116 12.97 -9.63 -17.87
N TYR A 117 12.76 -9.01 -16.71
CA TYR A 117 12.13 -7.68 -16.64
C TYR A 117 13.14 -6.57 -16.95
N GLU A 118 14.40 -6.73 -16.52
CA GLU A 118 15.51 -5.85 -16.93
C GLU A 118 15.72 -5.83 -18.45
N ILE A 119 15.49 -6.96 -19.12
CA ILE A 119 15.59 -7.05 -20.59
C ILE A 119 14.40 -6.36 -21.31
N LYS A 120 13.20 -6.33 -20.71
CA LYS A 120 12.04 -5.66 -21.30
C LYS A 120 12.03 -4.14 -21.11
N ILE A 121 12.53 -3.64 -19.98
CA ILE A 121 12.71 -2.19 -19.75
C ILE A 121 13.77 -1.60 -20.70
N ASN A 122 14.79 -2.39 -21.07
CA ASN A 122 15.89 -1.93 -21.93
C ASN A 122 15.51 -1.65 -23.40
N LYS A 123 14.30 -1.97 -23.86
CA LYS A 123 13.88 -1.74 -25.26
C LYS A 123 12.95 -0.53 -25.46
N LYS A 124 12.44 0.12 -24.42
CA LYS A 124 11.58 1.32 -24.55
C LYS A 124 12.05 2.58 -23.80
N ASP A 125 12.94 2.48 -22.82
CA ASP A 125 13.20 3.61 -21.90
C ASP A 125 14.60 4.23 -22.00
N LEU A 126 14.96 4.75 -23.18
CA LEU A 126 16.10 5.68 -23.31
C LEU A 126 15.83 7.02 -22.60
N ILE A 127 14.58 7.32 -22.21
CA ILE A 127 14.16 8.57 -21.57
C ILE A 127 14.26 8.50 -20.03
N GLU A 128 14.21 7.32 -19.40
CA GLU A 128 14.23 7.21 -17.93
C GLU A 128 15.62 7.23 -17.28
N ARG A 129 16.70 7.07 -18.06
CA ARG A 129 18.06 6.93 -17.49
C ARG A 129 18.54 8.18 -16.75
N THR A 130 18.09 9.37 -17.15
CA THR A 130 18.42 10.64 -16.49
C THR A 130 17.71 10.79 -15.14
N ASN A 131 16.51 10.22 -14.99
CA ASN A 131 15.73 10.30 -13.75
C ASN A 131 16.25 9.32 -12.67
N ARG A 132 16.88 8.21 -13.08
CA ARG A 132 17.48 7.23 -12.16
C ARG A 132 18.66 7.79 -11.35
N PHE A 133 19.45 8.69 -11.93
CA PHE A 133 20.58 9.30 -11.21
C PHE A 133 20.09 10.21 -10.09
N ASN A 134 19.05 11.03 -10.37
CA ASN A 134 18.41 11.88 -9.37
C ASN A 134 17.73 11.06 -8.27
N LEU A 135 17.00 9.99 -8.62
CA LEU A 135 16.39 9.09 -7.64
C LEU A 135 17.43 8.40 -6.75
N LYS A 136 18.53 7.92 -7.34
CA LYS A 136 19.63 7.33 -6.57
C LYS A 136 20.22 8.34 -5.59
N GLN A 137 20.44 9.58 -6.00
CA GLN A 137 20.94 10.63 -5.11
C GLN A 137 19.95 10.96 -4.00
N GLN A 138 18.65 11.07 -4.31
CA GLN A 138 17.59 11.29 -3.32
C GLN A 138 17.51 10.15 -2.31
N PHE A 139 17.66 8.90 -2.75
CA PHE A 139 17.68 7.75 -1.84
C PHE A 139 18.92 7.74 -0.94
N HIS A 140 20.10 8.11 -1.45
CA HIS A 140 21.28 8.27 -0.60
C HIS A 140 21.07 9.38 0.43
N GLN A 141 20.55 10.53 0.02
CA GLN A 141 20.24 11.63 0.95
C GLN A 141 19.22 11.23 2.02
N LEU A 142 18.20 10.45 1.63
CA LEU A 142 17.21 9.90 2.56
C LEU A 142 17.88 8.98 3.58
N LEU A 143 18.72 8.03 3.13
CA LEU A 143 19.41 7.10 4.00
C LEU A 143 20.47 7.79 4.88
N ASP A 144 21.22 8.76 4.34
CA ASP A 144 22.20 9.55 5.08
C ASP A 144 21.54 10.33 6.24
N LYS A 145 20.31 10.85 6.02
CA LYS A 145 19.52 11.52 7.06
C LYS A 145 19.17 10.59 8.22
N HIS A 146 19.02 9.30 7.95
CA HIS A 146 18.61 8.29 8.93
C HIS A 146 19.76 7.39 9.39
N GLU A 147 20.98 7.59 8.89
CA GLU A 147 22.20 6.79 9.12
C GLU A 147 22.14 5.35 8.58
N THR A 148 20.99 4.68 8.71
CA THR A 148 20.77 3.32 8.24
C THR A 148 19.37 3.17 7.65
N GLU A 149 19.20 2.14 6.81
CA GLU A 149 17.89 1.78 6.26
C GLU A 149 16.91 1.34 7.37
N ASP A 150 17.36 0.55 8.34
CA ASP A 150 16.56 0.13 9.49
C ASP A 150 16.04 1.33 10.30
N ASN A 151 16.88 2.36 10.49
CA ASN A 151 16.48 3.58 11.19
C ASN A 151 15.45 4.37 10.40
N PHE A 152 15.58 4.42 9.06
CA PHE A 152 14.58 5.01 8.20
C PHE A 152 13.22 4.31 8.36
N TYR A 153 13.19 2.98 8.33
CA TYR A 153 11.95 2.24 8.51
C TYR A 153 11.38 2.35 9.93
N LYS A 154 12.21 2.38 10.97
CA LYS A 154 11.73 2.63 12.34
C LYS A 154 11.12 4.02 12.47
N TYR A 155 11.78 5.03 11.88
CA TYR A 155 11.27 6.40 11.82
C TYR A 155 9.92 6.43 11.11
N LEU A 156 9.81 5.85 9.91
CA LEU A 156 8.59 5.87 9.14
C LEU A 156 7.46 5.11 9.85
N PHE A 157 7.76 3.95 10.43
CA PHE A 157 6.82 3.19 11.24
C PHE A 157 6.30 4.00 12.44
N SER A 158 7.18 4.74 13.12
CA SER A 158 6.79 5.58 14.27
C SER A 158 5.79 6.68 13.90
N LYS A 159 5.82 7.16 12.65
CA LYS A 159 4.83 8.10 12.12
C LYS A 159 3.50 7.44 11.77
N LEU A 160 3.57 6.27 11.14
CA LEU A 160 2.42 5.61 10.53
C LEU A 160 1.62 4.78 11.54
N HIS A 161 2.29 4.14 12.50
CA HIS A 161 1.65 3.24 13.45
C HIS A 161 0.51 3.89 14.24
N PRO A 162 0.65 5.11 14.82
CA PRO A 162 -0.46 5.76 15.52
C PRO A 162 -1.71 5.97 14.65
N ILE A 163 -1.51 6.26 13.35
CA ILE A 163 -2.59 6.44 12.39
C ILE A 163 -3.22 5.08 12.06
N SER A 164 -2.41 4.07 11.75
CA SER A 164 -2.85 2.70 11.48
C SER A 164 -3.68 2.14 12.64
N GLU A 165 -3.19 2.29 13.87
CA GLU A 165 -3.87 1.82 15.07
C GLU A 165 -5.23 2.51 15.26
N LYS A 166 -5.29 3.83 15.01
CA LYS A 166 -6.53 4.59 15.03
C LYS A 166 -7.53 4.09 13.98
N ILE A 167 -7.07 3.90 12.73
CA ILE A 167 -7.92 3.36 11.66
C ILE A 167 -8.49 2.01 12.07
N TYR A 168 -7.64 1.09 12.55
CA TYR A 168 -8.06 -0.23 12.97
C TYR A 168 -9.14 -0.17 14.06
N LYS A 169 -8.93 0.65 15.10
CA LYS A 169 -9.89 0.86 16.18
C LYS A 169 -11.22 1.41 15.66
N ASP A 170 -11.19 2.45 14.83
CA ASP A 170 -12.39 3.08 14.27
C ASP A 170 -13.21 2.09 13.42
N LEU A 171 -12.53 1.29 12.59
CA LEU A 171 -13.17 0.26 11.76
C LEU A 171 -13.78 -0.87 12.59
N GLN A 172 -13.13 -1.29 13.68
CA GLN A 172 -13.67 -2.29 14.61
C GLN A 172 -14.92 -1.77 15.32
N THR A 173 -14.92 -0.52 15.78
CA THR A 173 -16.09 0.10 16.41
C THR A 173 -17.27 0.14 15.45
N ILE A 174 -17.06 0.45 14.18
CA ILE A 174 -18.14 0.42 13.17
C ILE A 174 -18.63 -1.01 12.94
N ASN A 175 -17.73 -1.99 12.85
CA ASN A 175 -18.13 -3.38 12.60
C ASN A 175 -18.89 -4.03 13.78
N ALA A 176 -18.62 -3.62 15.01
CA ALA A 176 -19.29 -4.10 16.22
C ALA A 176 -20.72 -3.57 16.42
N LEU A 177 -21.12 -2.51 15.70
CA LEU A 177 -22.47 -1.91 15.70
C LEU A 177 -23.40 -2.58 14.70
#